data_AF-A0A1Y6EY15-F1
#
_entry.id   AF-A0A1Y6EY15-F1
#
_cell.length_a   1.000
_cell.length_b   1.000
_cell.length_c   1.000
_cell.angle_alpha   90.00
_cell.angle_beta   90.00
_cell.angle_gamma   90.00
#
_symmetry.space_group_name_H-M   'P 1'
#
loop_
_entity.id
_entity.type
_entity.pdbx_description
1 polymer ?
#
loop_
_entity_poly.entity_id
_entity_poly.type
_entity_poly.pdbx_seq_one_letter_code
_entity_poly.pdbx_strand_id
1 'polypeptide(L)'
;MRKSPALRRSDFLLNAHLQCAWDFARSQRLDPYLFVEREERLFPLFSMHSGSLSWILKWRRSQWRAHGRFVVPSHKDLSRLHLALEDFHRLHKFLPTDRRDISSFKTLDELAMCEFTLDKASTTGLRKAAREQAYRESTALYRDGRWAVIQLHSRAAATWWGMGTRWCTAARECNGFDRYVSLGPLFVLLTPAGKFQVHPATAELRNEADGEVDLRTLIAGAPADFASTLEHVRQPGEPSLNLTGGLDANPIQRPLEAPEESDGDWEPGWFWELEPGSGFF
;
A
#
# COMPACT_ATOMS: atom_id res chain seq x y z
N MET A 1 -36.60 -32.35 7.80
CA MET A 1 -35.83 -31.98 6.59
C MET A 1 -34.95 -30.78 6.91
N ARG A 2 -33.62 -30.94 6.92
CA ARG A 2 -32.71 -29.78 7.01
C ARG A 2 -32.78 -29.06 5.66
N LYS A 3 -33.11 -27.77 5.66
CA LYS A 3 -33.03 -26.94 4.44
C LYS A 3 -31.59 -26.99 3.96
N SER A 4 -31.37 -27.47 2.75
CA SER A 4 -30.06 -27.40 2.10
C SER A 4 -29.61 -25.93 2.09
N PRO A 5 -28.38 -25.61 2.50
CA PRO A 5 -27.90 -24.24 2.51
C PRO A 5 -28.00 -23.66 1.10
N ALA A 6 -28.50 -22.42 0.99
CA ALA A 6 -28.63 -21.75 -0.30
C ALA A 6 -27.24 -21.57 -0.92
N LEU A 7 -27.07 -22.04 -2.16
CA LEU A 7 -25.82 -21.90 -2.90
C LEU A 7 -25.51 -20.41 -3.13
N ARG A 8 -24.27 -20.02 -2.83
CA ARG A 8 -23.76 -18.67 -3.05
C ARG A 8 -23.35 -18.51 -4.49
N ARG A 9 -23.27 -17.26 -4.97
CA ARG A 9 -22.74 -16.93 -6.32
C ARG A 9 -21.35 -17.54 -6.56
N SER A 10 -20.50 -17.58 -5.52
CA SER A 10 -19.18 -18.22 -5.56
C SER A 10 -19.25 -19.71 -5.94
N ASP A 11 -20.27 -20.41 -5.47
CA ASP A 11 -20.40 -21.86 -5.63
C ASP A 11 -20.77 -22.20 -7.08
N PHE A 12 -21.65 -21.38 -7.69
CA PHE A 12 -21.94 -21.48 -9.12
C PHE A 12 -20.70 -21.21 -9.99
N LEU A 13 -19.91 -20.20 -9.63
CA LEU A 13 -18.68 -19.86 -10.35
C LEU A 13 -17.62 -20.97 -10.22
N LEU A 14 -17.47 -21.54 -9.02
CA LEU A 14 -16.59 -22.68 -8.78
C LEU A 14 -17.03 -23.89 -9.61
N ASN A 15 -18.31 -24.29 -9.54
CA ASN A 15 -18.81 -25.44 -10.29
C ASN A 15 -18.59 -25.29 -11.80
N ALA A 16 -18.87 -24.10 -12.35
CA ALA A 16 -18.61 -23.83 -13.76
C ALA A 16 -17.11 -23.91 -14.11
N HIS A 17 -16.24 -23.46 -13.20
CA HIS A 17 -14.80 -23.55 -13.35
C HIS A 17 -14.28 -24.99 -13.30
N LEU A 18 -14.75 -25.79 -12.34
CA LEU A 18 -14.37 -27.19 -12.20
C LEU A 18 -14.87 -28.04 -13.38
N GLN A 19 -16.06 -27.75 -13.91
CA GLN A 19 -16.54 -28.40 -15.13
C GLN A 19 -15.62 -28.09 -16.33
N CYS A 20 -15.22 -26.83 -16.51
CA CYS A 20 -14.25 -26.46 -17.54
C CYS A 20 -12.90 -27.16 -17.33
N ALA A 21 -12.48 -27.32 -16.07
CA ALA A 21 -11.24 -27.98 -15.68
C ALA A 21 -11.27 -29.46 -16.08
N TRP A 22 -12.38 -30.15 -15.78
CA TRP A 22 -12.63 -31.53 -16.18
C TRP A 22 -12.58 -31.73 -17.70
N ASP A 23 -13.31 -30.90 -18.45
CA ASP A 23 -13.38 -31.02 -19.91
C ASP A 23 -12.02 -30.72 -20.56
N PHE A 24 -11.29 -29.73 -20.02
CA PHE A 24 -9.93 -29.44 -20.46
C PHE A 24 -8.99 -30.62 -20.21
N ALA A 25 -8.98 -31.19 -19.00
CA ALA A 25 -8.13 -32.33 -18.66
C ALA A 25 -8.40 -33.54 -19.58
N ARG A 26 -9.68 -33.84 -19.85
CA ARG A 26 -10.07 -34.89 -20.81
C ARG A 26 -9.54 -34.61 -22.22
N SER A 27 -9.65 -33.37 -22.70
CA SER A 27 -9.17 -32.99 -24.04
C SER A 27 -7.64 -33.14 -24.19
N GLN A 28 -6.90 -32.91 -23.10
CA GLN A 28 -5.44 -33.00 -23.06
C GLN A 28 -4.92 -34.39 -22.64
N ARG A 29 -5.82 -35.38 -22.46
CA ARG A 29 -5.50 -36.73 -21.96
C ARG A 29 -4.77 -36.73 -20.61
N LEU A 30 -5.11 -35.79 -19.74
CA LEU A 30 -4.67 -35.72 -18.35
C LEU A 30 -5.69 -36.42 -17.44
N ASP A 31 -5.30 -36.73 -16.20
CA ASP A 31 -6.21 -37.22 -15.16
C ASP A 31 -7.20 -36.11 -14.75
N PRO A 32 -8.51 -36.25 -15.05
CA PRO A 32 -9.50 -35.23 -14.73
C PRO A 32 -9.73 -35.03 -13.23
N TYR A 33 -9.60 -36.08 -12.43
CA TYR A 33 -9.82 -36.01 -10.99
C TYR A 33 -8.73 -35.20 -10.31
N LEU A 34 -7.46 -35.53 -10.61
CA LEU A 34 -6.32 -34.78 -10.08
C LEU A 34 -6.32 -33.32 -10.54
N PHE A 35 -6.79 -33.04 -11.76
CA PHE A 35 -6.88 -31.67 -12.27
C PHE A 35 -7.95 -30.85 -11.54
N VAL A 36 -9.15 -31.43 -11.36
CA VAL A 36 -10.25 -30.80 -10.61
C VAL A 36 -9.87 -30.57 -9.15
N GLU A 37 -9.31 -31.57 -8.47
CA GLU A 37 -8.89 -31.48 -7.06
C GLU A 37 -7.88 -30.34 -6.84
N ARG A 38 -6.96 -30.14 -7.79
CA ARG A 38 -5.97 -29.05 -7.71
C ARG A 38 -6.61 -27.68 -7.89
N GLU A 39 -7.50 -27.52 -8.86
CA GLU A 39 -8.20 -26.24 -9.06
C GLU A 39 -9.14 -25.92 -7.87
N GLU A 40 -9.75 -26.94 -7.28
CA GLU A 40 -10.53 -26.80 -6.04
C GLU A 40 -9.64 -26.32 -4.88
N ARG A 41 -8.44 -26.87 -4.72
CA ARG A 41 -7.47 -26.42 -3.70
C ARG A 41 -6.95 -24.99 -3.91
N LEU A 42 -6.91 -24.51 -5.15
CA LEU A 42 -6.50 -23.13 -5.46
C LEU A 42 -7.64 -22.13 -5.26
N PHE A 43 -8.90 -22.57 -5.37
CA PHE A 43 -10.06 -21.70 -5.30
C PHE A 43 -10.12 -20.80 -4.05
N PRO A 44 -9.81 -21.28 -2.82
CA PRO A 44 -9.78 -20.43 -1.64
C PRO A 44 -8.88 -19.19 -1.80
N LEU A 45 -7.75 -19.32 -2.50
CA LEU A 45 -6.80 -18.22 -2.74
C LEU A 45 -7.42 -17.12 -3.62
N PHE A 46 -8.32 -17.48 -4.53
CA PHE A 46 -9.01 -16.54 -5.42
C PHE A 46 -10.31 -15.99 -4.82
N SER A 47 -10.97 -16.78 -3.97
CA SER A 47 -12.28 -16.48 -3.40
C SER A 47 -12.30 -15.25 -2.49
N MET A 48 -11.12 -14.83 -2.01
CA MET A 48 -10.94 -13.60 -1.23
C MET A 48 -11.42 -12.35 -1.99
N HIS A 49 -11.36 -12.37 -3.33
CA HIS A 49 -11.77 -11.26 -4.19
C HIS A 49 -13.13 -11.53 -4.86
N SER A 50 -14.19 -11.66 -4.04
CA SER A 50 -15.53 -12.07 -4.52
C SER A 50 -16.10 -11.21 -5.67
N GLY A 51 -15.80 -9.91 -5.70
CA GLY A 51 -16.23 -8.99 -6.77
C GLY A 51 -15.55 -9.24 -8.12
N SER A 52 -14.32 -9.76 -8.12
CA SER A 52 -13.52 -10.03 -9.32
C SER A 52 -13.40 -11.52 -9.65
N LEU A 53 -14.02 -12.40 -8.85
CA LEU A 53 -13.85 -13.86 -8.95
C LEU A 53 -14.15 -14.41 -10.34
N SER A 54 -15.19 -13.90 -11.02
CA SER A 54 -15.52 -14.35 -12.39
C SER A 54 -14.38 -14.06 -13.37
N TRP A 55 -13.72 -12.91 -13.22
CA TRP A 55 -12.56 -12.53 -14.03
C TRP A 55 -11.34 -13.37 -13.68
N ILE A 56 -11.03 -13.56 -12.39
CA ILE A 56 -9.91 -14.38 -11.93
C ILE A 56 -10.01 -15.80 -12.49
N LEU A 57 -11.20 -16.42 -12.43
CA LEU A 57 -11.41 -17.76 -12.97
C LEU A 57 -11.27 -17.78 -14.51
N LYS A 58 -11.74 -16.75 -15.21
CA LYS A 58 -11.51 -16.62 -16.68
C LYS A 58 -10.01 -16.51 -17.00
N TRP A 59 -9.28 -15.65 -16.29
CA TRP A 59 -7.83 -15.52 -16.42
C TRP A 59 -7.15 -16.87 -16.13
N ARG A 60 -7.52 -17.57 -15.05
CA ARG A 60 -6.98 -18.88 -14.70
C ARG A 60 -7.17 -19.89 -15.84
N ARG A 61 -8.34 -19.92 -16.46
CA ARG A 61 -8.61 -20.78 -17.63
C ARG A 61 -7.77 -20.41 -18.86
N SER A 62 -7.42 -19.14 -19.05
CA SER A 62 -6.54 -18.73 -20.15
C SER A 62 -5.12 -19.30 -19.98
N GLN A 63 -4.65 -19.43 -18.74
CA GLN A 63 -3.32 -19.97 -18.42
C GLN A 63 -3.20 -21.46 -18.75
N TRP A 64 -4.30 -22.22 -18.70
CA TRP A 64 -4.30 -23.62 -19.11
C TRP A 64 -3.88 -23.82 -20.58
N ARG A 65 -4.23 -22.86 -21.44
CA ARG A 65 -3.94 -22.92 -22.89
C ARG A 65 -2.56 -22.39 -23.25
N ALA A 66 -2.09 -21.35 -22.56
CA ALA A 66 -0.87 -20.63 -22.93
C ALA A 66 0.41 -21.48 -22.79
N HIS A 67 0.42 -22.48 -21.90
CA HIS A 67 1.65 -23.19 -21.56
C HIS A 67 1.70 -24.67 -21.94
N GLY A 68 0.63 -25.21 -22.56
CA GLY A 68 0.57 -26.61 -23.03
C GLY A 68 0.84 -27.68 -21.95
N ARG A 69 0.98 -27.25 -20.69
CA ARG A 69 1.32 -28.01 -19.49
C ARG A 69 0.73 -27.28 -18.29
N PHE A 70 0.44 -28.04 -17.25
CA PHE A 70 -0.10 -27.53 -15.99
C PHE A 70 0.89 -26.56 -15.32
N VAL A 71 0.59 -25.27 -15.34
CA VAL A 71 1.33 -24.24 -14.59
C VAL A 71 0.53 -23.90 -13.34
N VAL A 72 1.05 -24.29 -12.18
CA VAL A 72 0.60 -23.73 -10.90
C VAL A 72 1.07 -22.27 -10.89
N PRO A 73 0.21 -21.29 -10.57
CA PRO A 73 0.66 -19.91 -10.42
C PRO A 73 1.78 -19.88 -9.38
N SER A 74 2.90 -19.26 -9.73
CA SER A 74 3.96 -19.06 -8.74
C SER A 74 3.46 -18.11 -7.64
N HIS A 75 4.13 -18.10 -6.50
CA HIS A 75 3.86 -17.09 -5.46
C HIS A 75 3.89 -15.67 -6.04
N LYS A 76 4.82 -15.39 -6.96
CA LYS A 76 4.93 -14.09 -7.65
C LYS A 76 3.69 -13.76 -8.48
N ASP A 77 3.14 -14.74 -9.20
CA ASP A 77 1.93 -14.52 -10.00
C ASP A 77 0.71 -14.22 -9.13
N LEU A 78 0.61 -14.89 -7.97
CA LEU A 78 -0.45 -14.63 -6.99
C LEU A 78 -0.29 -13.24 -6.35
N SER A 79 0.93 -12.85 -5.98
CA SER A 79 1.20 -11.51 -5.46
C SER A 79 0.87 -10.43 -6.50
N ARG A 80 1.30 -10.61 -7.76
CA ARG A 80 0.98 -9.68 -8.86
C ARG A 80 -0.52 -9.59 -9.11
N LEU A 81 -1.24 -10.72 -9.10
CA LEU A 81 -2.70 -10.75 -9.24
C LEU A 81 -3.39 -9.96 -8.12
N HIS A 82 -2.96 -10.17 -6.88
CA HIS A 82 -3.53 -9.48 -5.73
C HIS A 82 -3.35 -7.96 -5.85
N LEU A 83 -2.14 -7.51 -6.14
CA LEU A 83 -1.82 -6.09 -6.30
C LEU A 83 -2.57 -5.45 -7.47
N ALA A 84 -2.60 -6.11 -8.63
CA ALA A 84 -3.33 -5.61 -9.80
C ALA A 84 -4.85 -5.48 -9.54
N LEU A 85 -5.42 -6.37 -8.73
CA LEU A 85 -6.82 -6.28 -8.32
C LEU A 85 -7.07 -5.14 -7.34
N GLU A 86 -6.19 -4.94 -6.37
CA GLU A 86 -6.26 -3.82 -5.44
C GLU A 86 -6.14 -2.48 -6.17
N ASP A 87 -5.18 -2.37 -7.08
CA ASP A 87 -4.99 -1.19 -7.92
C ASP A 87 -6.22 -0.94 -8.79
N PHE A 88 -6.75 -1.97 -9.46
CA PHE A 88 -7.98 -1.82 -10.23
C PHE A 88 -9.16 -1.36 -9.35
N HIS A 89 -9.38 -1.96 -8.18
CA HIS A 89 -10.48 -1.54 -7.29
C HIS A 89 -10.32 -0.10 -6.79
N ARG A 90 -9.08 0.35 -6.59
CA ARG A 90 -8.77 1.75 -6.25
C ARG A 90 -9.01 2.69 -7.44
N LEU A 91 -8.60 2.29 -8.63
CA LEU A 91 -8.49 3.17 -9.80
C LEU A 91 -9.71 3.15 -10.73
N HIS A 92 -10.53 2.09 -10.73
CA HIS A 92 -11.57 1.87 -11.75
C HIS A 92 -12.58 3.02 -11.91
N LYS A 93 -12.81 3.83 -10.88
CA LYS A 93 -13.70 5.00 -10.95
C LYS A 93 -13.11 6.13 -11.79
N PHE A 94 -11.79 6.23 -11.80
CA PHE A 94 -11.01 7.23 -12.50
C PHE A 94 -10.61 6.76 -13.91
N LEU A 95 -10.77 5.47 -14.20
CA LEU A 95 -10.57 4.94 -15.54
C LEU A 95 -11.62 5.48 -16.52
N PRO A 96 -11.25 5.59 -17.82
CA PRO A 96 -12.20 5.80 -18.91
C PRO A 96 -13.40 4.84 -18.83
N THR A 97 -14.58 5.29 -19.27
CA THR A 97 -15.85 4.56 -19.10
C THR A 97 -15.80 3.13 -19.63
N ASP A 98 -15.06 2.89 -20.71
CA ASP A 98 -14.84 1.59 -21.36
C ASP A 98 -13.92 0.64 -20.57
N ARG A 99 -13.12 1.17 -19.64
CA ARG A 99 -12.15 0.43 -18.82
C ARG A 99 -12.56 0.27 -17.35
N ARG A 100 -13.74 0.76 -16.95
CA ARG A 100 -14.22 0.64 -15.56
C ARG A 100 -14.68 -0.75 -15.17
N ASP A 101 -14.97 -1.60 -16.15
CA ASP A 101 -15.27 -3.02 -15.93
C ASP A 101 -13.98 -3.84 -16.03
N ILE A 102 -13.71 -4.66 -15.02
CA ILE A 102 -12.56 -5.57 -14.99
C ILE A 102 -12.58 -6.54 -16.18
N SER A 103 -13.76 -6.85 -16.72
CA SER A 103 -13.92 -7.73 -17.88
C SER A 103 -13.29 -7.19 -19.16
N SER A 104 -12.97 -5.89 -19.21
CA SER A 104 -12.25 -5.25 -20.32
C SER A 104 -10.78 -5.69 -20.42
N PHE A 105 -10.16 -6.06 -19.29
CA PHE A 105 -8.77 -6.52 -19.23
C PHE A 105 -8.70 -8.01 -19.55
N LYS A 106 -7.90 -8.41 -20.54
CA LYS A 106 -7.83 -9.83 -20.95
C LYS A 106 -6.73 -10.60 -20.23
N THR A 107 -5.68 -9.90 -19.82
CA THR A 107 -4.48 -10.49 -19.23
C THR A 107 -4.15 -9.84 -17.89
N LEU A 108 -3.35 -10.53 -17.08
CA LEU A 108 -2.85 -9.97 -15.82
C LEU A 108 -1.93 -8.76 -16.08
N ASP A 109 -1.12 -8.80 -17.13
CA ASP A 109 -0.23 -7.69 -17.47
C ASP A 109 -1.02 -6.43 -17.85
N GLU A 110 -2.11 -6.58 -18.62
CA GLU A 110 -2.98 -5.46 -18.97
C GLU A 110 -3.68 -4.87 -17.75
N LEU A 111 -4.13 -5.71 -16.81
CA LEU A 111 -4.71 -5.26 -15.55
C LEU A 111 -3.68 -4.55 -14.67
N ALA A 112 -2.46 -5.10 -14.57
CA ALA A 112 -1.36 -4.51 -13.82
C ALA A 112 -0.94 -3.15 -14.39
N MET A 113 -1.12 -2.95 -15.70
CA MET A 113 -0.83 -1.68 -16.37
C MET A 113 -2.03 -0.72 -16.43
N CYS A 114 -3.13 -0.98 -15.71
CA CYS A 114 -4.32 -0.13 -15.82
C CYS A 114 -4.06 1.33 -15.41
N GLU A 115 -3.11 1.58 -14.50
CA GLU A 115 -2.73 2.94 -14.08
C GLU A 115 -2.18 3.79 -15.25
N PHE A 116 -1.50 3.19 -16.22
CA PHE A 116 -1.00 3.90 -17.41
C PHE A 116 -2.12 4.35 -18.36
N THR A 117 -3.34 3.88 -18.14
CA THR A 117 -4.52 4.31 -18.92
C THR A 117 -5.23 5.52 -18.33
N LEU A 118 -4.77 6.02 -17.17
CA LEU A 118 -5.32 7.21 -16.55
C LEU A 118 -4.92 8.47 -17.31
N ASP A 119 -5.84 9.41 -17.44
CA ASP A 119 -5.52 10.74 -17.91
C ASP A 119 -4.86 11.58 -16.80
N LYS A 120 -4.33 12.75 -17.20
CA LYS A 120 -3.65 13.66 -16.27
C LYS A 120 -4.59 14.17 -15.16
N ALA A 121 -5.86 14.39 -15.48
CA ALA A 121 -6.85 14.89 -14.52
C ALA A 121 -7.13 13.85 -13.42
N SER A 122 -7.31 12.59 -13.83
CA SER A 122 -7.50 11.44 -12.96
C SER A 122 -6.28 11.20 -12.09
N THR A 123 -5.08 11.28 -12.67
CA THR A 123 -3.82 11.17 -11.93
C THR A 123 -3.70 12.25 -10.85
N THR A 124 -4.09 13.48 -11.18
CA THR A 124 -4.07 14.61 -10.23
C THR A 124 -5.10 14.41 -9.10
N GLY A 125 -6.32 13.99 -9.44
CA GLY A 125 -7.37 13.71 -8.45
C GLY A 125 -6.99 12.55 -7.51
N LEU A 126 -6.34 11.51 -8.03
CA LEU A 126 -5.83 10.39 -7.25
C LEU A 126 -4.72 10.81 -6.29
N ARG A 127 -3.79 11.66 -6.74
CA ARG A 127 -2.77 12.21 -5.84
C ARG A 127 -3.38 13.07 -4.74
N LYS A 128 -4.37 13.91 -5.07
CA LYS A 128 -5.09 14.70 -4.08
C LYS A 128 -5.77 13.79 -3.03
N ALA A 129 -6.47 12.75 -3.47
CA ALA A 129 -7.10 11.79 -2.56
C ALA A 129 -6.09 11.01 -1.71
N ALA A 130 -4.97 10.57 -2.30
CA ALA A 130 -3.90 9.86 -1.59
C ALA A 130 -3.24 10.77 -0.54
N ARG A 131 -3.02 12.04 -0.87
CA ARG A 131 -2.54 13.08 0.06
C ARG A 131 -3.50 13.24 1.22
N GLU A 132 -4.78 13.51 0.93
CA GLU A 132 -5.81 13.70 1.96
C GLU A 132 -5.93 12.47 2.90
N GLN A 133 -5.77 11.26 2.35
CA GLN A 133 -5.73 10.05 3.16
C GLN A 133 -4.49 9.99 4.05
N ALA A 134 -3.29 10.20 3.47
CA ALA A 134 -2.04 10.16 4.21
C ALA A 134 -1.99 11.20 5.33
N TYR A 135 -2.56 12.39 5.09
CA TYR A 135 -2.66 13.44 6.09
C TYR A 135 -3.55 12.99 7.25
N ARG A 136 -4.78 12.54 6.96
CA ARG A 136 -5.70 12.03 7.99
C ARG A 136 -5.13 10.86 8.79
N GLU A 137 -4.32 10.02 8.16
CA GLU A 137 -3.70 8.83 8.76
C GLU A 137 -2.27 9.11 9.29
N SER A 138 -1.94 10.38 9.51
CA SER A 138 -0.68 10.81 10.12
C SER A 138 -0.92 11.89 11.19
N THR A 139 0.04 12.05 12.08
CA THR A 139 0.01 13.12 13.09
C THR A 139 1.33 13.88 13.04
N ALA A 140 1.28 15.18 12.78
CA ALA A 140 2.46 16.03 12.88
C ALA A 140 2.73 16.37 14.35
N LEU A 141 3.85 15.90 14.88
CA LEU A 141 4.30 16.23 16.23
C LEU A 141 5.07 17.56 16.26
N TYR A 142 5.74 17.87 15.16
CA TYR A 142 6.45 19.13 14.98
C TYR A 142 6.43 19.54 13.52
N ARG A 143 6.30 20.85 13.27
CA ARG A 143 6.31 21.44 11.93
C ARG A 143 6.78 22.89 12.02
N ASP A 144 7.92 23.17 11.42
CA ASP A 144 8.44 24.53 11.27
C ASP A 144 9.36 24.62 10.04
N GLY A 145 9.00 25.50 9.11
CA GLY A 145 9.73 25.68 7.86
C GLY A 145 10.01 24.36 7.12
N ARG A 146 11.30 24.01 7.00
CA ARG A 146 11.80 22.79 6.33
C ARG A 146 11.97 21.59 7.27
N TRP A 147 11.48 21.69 8.51
CA TRP A 147 11.60 20.67 9.53
C TRP A 147 10.22 20.13 9.92
N ALA A 148 10.07 18.81 9.93
CA ALA A 148 8.85 18.16 10.37
C ALA A 148 9.12 16.83 11.05
N VAL A 149 8.30 16.50 12.04
CA VAL A 149 8.23 15.17 12.67
C VAL A 149 6.82 14.66 12.50
N ILE A 150 6.67 13.56 11.77
CA ILE A 150 5.37 13.00 11.40
C ILE A 150 5.27 11.57 11.91
N GLN A 151 4.27 11.28 12.72
CA GLN A 151 3.92 9.92 13.13
C GLN A 151 3.01 9.27 12.09
N LEU A 152 3.31 8.02 11.73
CA LEU A 152 2.56 7.24 10.76
C LEU A 152 1.62 6.26 11.46
N HIS A 153 0.33 6.29 11.10
CA HIS A 153 -0.67 5.36 11.67
C HIS A 153 -1.15 4.30 10.68
N SER A 154 -0.76 4.40 9.41
CA SER A 154 -1.17 3.46 8.38
C SER A 154 -0.10 3.22 7.32
N ARG A 155 -0.28 2.14 6.56
CA ARG A 155 0.51 1.84 5.36
C ARG A 155 0.35 2.91 4.28
N ALA A 156 -0.83 3.52 4.14
CA ALA A 156 -1.05 4.56 3.14
C ALA A 156 -0.26 5.84 3.49
N ALA A 157 -0.24 6.22 4.78
CA ALA A 157 0.62 7.30 5.27
C ALA A 157 2.11 6.95 5.07
N ALA A 158 2.53 5.74 5.41
CA ALA A 158 3.92 5.31 5.23
C ALA A 158 4.38 5.34 3.76
N THR A 159 3.50 4.90 2.85
CA THR A 159 3.77 4.92 1.40
C THR A 159 3.86 6.36 0.88
N TRP A 160 2.96 7.24 1.31
CA TRP A 160 2.97 8.65 0.91
C TRP A 160 4.21 9.39 1.40
N TRP A 161 4.46 9.34 2.71
CA TRP A 161 5.58 10.06 3.33
C TRP A 161 6.94 9.47 2.96
N GLY A 162 7.00 8.17 2.62
CA GLY A 162 8.19 7.49 2.13
C GLY A 162 8.37 7.49 0.62
N MET A 163 7.55 8.23 -0.14
CA MET A 163 7.69 8.31 -1.59
C MET A 163 9.08 8.86 -1.98
N GLY A 164 9.74 8.20 -2.95
CA GLY A 164 11.10 8.51 -3.38
C GLY A 164 12.21 7.86 -2.54
N THR A 165 11.86 7.02 -1.55
CA THR A 165 12.83 6.32 -0.69
C THR A 165 12.89 4.82 -1.00
N ARG A 166 13.93 4.15 -0.50
CA ARG A 166 14.11 2.69 -0.57
C ARG A 166 13.57 1.95 0.65
N TRP A 167 12.77 2.61 1.49
CA TRP A 167 12.26 2.00 2.71
C TRP A 167 11.29 0.85 2.40
N CYS A 168 11.49 -0.30 3.05
CA CYS A 168 10.54 -1.41 2.92
C CYS A 168 9.14 -1.08 3.47
N THR A 169 9.00 -0.06 4.32
CA THR A 169 7.73 0.46 4.85
C THR A 169 7.02 1.40 3.87
N ALA A 170 7.74 1.92 2.87
CA ALA A 170 7.19 2.72 1.78
C ALA A 170 6.90 1.88 0.52
N ALA A 171 7.32 0.61 0.50
CA ALA A 171 7.17 -0.26 -0.66
C ALA A 171 5.70 -0.60 -0.96
N ARG A 172 5.32 -0.62 -2.24
CA ARG A 172 3.99 -1.11 -2.68
C ARG A 172 3.87 -2.61 -2.49
N GLU A 173 4.93 -3.38 -2.78
CA GLU A 173 4.97 -4.83 -2.57
C GLU A 173 5.77 -5.19 -1.32
N CYS A 174 5.40 -6.29 -0.64
CA CYS A 174 6.12 -6.79 0.54
C CYS A 174 6.38 -5.70 1.61
N ASN A 175 5.39 -4.83 1.82
CA ASN A 175 5.50 -3.72 2.74
C ASN A 175 5.69 -4.19 4.18
N GLY A 176 6.74 -3.69 4.85
CA GLY A 176 7.08 -4.07 6.22
C GLY A 176 6.32 -3.32 7.32
N PHE A 177 5.46 -2.35 6.98
CA PHE A 177 4.84 -1.42 7.93
C PHE A 177 4.21 -2.10 9.14
N ASP A 178 3.36 -3.10 8.93
CA ASP A 178 2.65 -3.80 10.01
C ASP A 178 3.62 -4.46 11.00
N ARG A 179 4.77 -4.96 10.51
CA ARG A 179 5.82 -5.53 11.36
C ARG A 179 6.46 -4.47 12.24
N TYR A 180 6.79 -3.29 11.70
CA TYR A 180 7.38 -2.21 12.50
C TYR A 180 6.38 -1.67 13.52
N VAL A 181 5.15 -1.35 13.10
CA VAL A 181 4.11 -0.81 13.99
C VAL A 181 3.73 -1.78 15.11
N SER A 182 3.85 -3.09 14.89
CA SER A 182 3.64 -4.07 15.95
C SER A 182 4.66 -3.98 17.11
N LEU A 183 5.85 -3.41 16.85
CA LEU A 183 6.92 -3.22 17.84
C LEU A 183 6.88 -1.81 18.46
N GLY A 184 6.41 -0.81 17.73
CA GLY A 184 6.27 0.55 18.22
C GLY A 184 5.90 1.56 17.13
N PRO A 185 5.64 2.81 17.49
CA PRO A 185 5.26 3.84 16.53
C PRO A 185 6.40 4.13 15.53
N LEU A 186 6.03 4.38 14.28
CA LEU A 186 6.94 4.70 13.18
C LEU A 186 6.83 6.18 12.82
N PHE A 187 7.97 6.85 12.63
CA PHE A 187 8.02 8.28 12.36
C PHE A 187 8.82 8.59 11.10
N VAL A 188 8.45 9.69 10.44
CA VAL A 188 9.18 10.31 9.33
C VAL A 188 9.66 11.69 9.75
N LEU A 189 10.94 11.95 9.52
CA LEU A 189 11.55 13.27 9.68
C LEU A 189 11.73 13.88 8.31
N LEU A 190 11.19 15.08 8.12
CA LEU A 190 11.49 15.92 6.97
C LEU A 190 12.49 16.96 7.43
N THR A 191 13.63 17.04 6.75
CA THR A 191 14.69 17.99 7.07
C THR A 191 15.24 18.61 5.78
N PRO A 192 15.97 19.73 5.85
CA PRO A 192 16.69 20.28 4.70
C PRO A 192 17.65 19.31 4.02
N ALA A 193 18.10 18.27 4.72
CA ALA A 193 19.05 17.27 4.20
C ALA A 193 18.37 16.10 3.48
N GLY A 194 17.04 15.98 3.58
CA GLY A 194 16.25 14.88 3.02
C GLY A 194 15.28 14.27 4.02
N LYS A 195 14.72 13.12 3.64
CA LYS A 195 13.76 12.34 4.44
C LYS A 195 14.48 11.27 5.25
N PHE A 196 14.03 11.09 6.49
CA PHE A 196 14.54 10.05 7.38
C PHE A 196 13.39 9.29 8.03
N GLN A 197 13.59 7.98 8.24
CA GLN A 197 12.65 7.13 8.96
C GLN A 197 13.24 6.79 10.32
N VAL A 198 12.46 7.02 11.38
CA VAL A 198 12.83 6.72 12.77
C VAL A 198 11.88 5.66 13.30
N HIS A 199 12.44 4.60 13.86
CA HIS A 199 11.70 3.60 14.61
C HIS A 199 12.28 3.47 16.02
N PRO A 200 11.74 4.21 17.02
CA PRO A 200 12.30 4.26 18.37
C PRO A 200 12.41 2.90 19.06
N ALA A 201 11.44 2.00 18.81
CA ALA A 201 11.42 0.68 19.43
C ALA A 201 12.60 -0.22 19.04
N THR A 202 13.19 -0.03 17.85
CA THR A 202 14.43 -0.71 17.43
C THR A 202 15.64 0.21 17.41
N ALA A 203 15.48 1.47 17.81
CA ALA A 203 16.47 2.54 17.68
C ALA A 203 17.04 2.71 16.26
N GLU A 204 16.25 2.35 15.24
CA GLU A 204 16.68 2.45 13.84
C GLU A 204 16.39 3.84 13.28
N LEU A 205 17.42 4.41 12.62
CA LEU A 205 17.33 5.65 11.86
C LEU A 205 17.87 5.43 10.45
N ARG A 206 17.01 5.61 9.44
CA ARG A 206 17.32 5.35 8.03
C ARG A 206 17.18 6.61 7.18
N ASN A 207 18.10 6.85 6.25
CA ASN A 207 17.95 7.85 5.19
C ASN A 207 17.15 7.32 4.00
N GLU A 208 16.94 8.15 2.97
CA GLU A 208 16.20 7.82 1.75
C GLU A 208 16.73 6.57 1.01
N ALA A 209 18.02 6.27 1.11
CA ALA A 209 18.65 5.10 0.49
C ALA A 209 18.60 3.83 1.36
N ASP A 210 17.89 3.87 2.49
CA ASP A 210 17.86 2.84 3.54
C ASP A 210 19.19 2.63 4.29
N GLY A 211 20.09 3.62 4.16
CA GLY A 211 21.35 3.67 4.91
C GLY A 211 21.13 4.14 6.35
N GLU A 212 21.87 3.55 7.29
CA GLU A 212 21.86 3.95 8.69
C GLU A 212 22.51 5.33 8.86
N VAL A 213 21.94 6.16 9.73
CA VAL A 213 22.42 7.53 9.98
C VAL A 213 22.56 7.75 11.47
N ASP A 214 23.60 8.50 11.86
CA ASP A 214 23.75 8.97 13.23
C ASP A 214 22.86 10.20 13.47
N LEU A 215 21.94 10.07 14.43
CA LEU A 215 21.00 11.10 14.86
C LEU A 215 21.72 12.38 15.30
N ARG A 216 22.91 12.29 15.89
CA ARG A 216 23.71 13.46 16.29
C ARG A 216 24.07 14.34 15.10
N THR A 217 24.33 13.72 13.96
CA THR A 217 24.68 14.43 12.71
C THR A 217 23.45 15.12 12.14
N LEU A 218 22.26 14.54 12.32
CA LEU A 218 20.99 15.08 11.83
C LEU A 218 20.52 16.32 12.61
N ILE A 219 20.69 16.32 13.93
CA ILE A 219 20.20 17.40 14.82
C ILE A 219 21.15 18.61 14.89
N ALA A 220 22.38 18.51 14.37
CA ALA A 220 23.41 19.54 14.50
C ALA A 220 23.03 20.90 13.87
N GLY A 221 22.03 20.94 13.00
CA GLY A 221 21.46 22.16 12.42
C GLY A 221 19.95 22.32 12.63
N ALA A 222 19.37 21.53 13.53
CA ALA A 222 17.93 21.54 13.78
C ALA A 222 17.51 22.64 14.76
N PRO A 223 16.29 23.19 14.63
CA PRO A 223 15.69 24.03 15.66
C PRO A 223 15.65 23.32 17.02
N ALA A 224 15.79 24.08 18.12
CA ALA A 224 15.79 23.51 19.46
C ALA A 224 14.51 22.71 19.76
N ASP A 225 13.37 23.20 19.28
CA ASP A 225 12.06 22.55 19.43
C ASP A 225 11.92 21.26 18.60
N PHE A 226 12.63 21.16 17.47
CA PHE A 226 12.71 19.92 16.70
C PHE A 226 13.50 18.87 17.46
N ALA A 227 14.67 19.25 17.99
CA ALA A 227 15.54 18.35 18.74
C ALA A 227 14.86 17.82 20.02
N SER A 228 14.13 18.68 20.75
CA SER A 228 13.39 18.26 21.94
C SER A 228 12.23 17.31 21.60
N THR A 229 11.50 17.57 20.52
CA THR A 229 10.43 16.67 20.05
C THR A 229 10.99 15.29 19.67
N LEU A 230 12.12 15.26 18.97
CA LEU A 230 12.76 14.01 18.55
C LEU A 230 13.28 13.20 19.75
N GLU A 231 13.84 13.85 20.76
CA GLU A 231 14.29 13.17 21.98
C GLU A 231 13.11 12.59 22.78
N HIS A 232 11.96 13.28 22.80
CA HIS A 232 10.75 12.77 23.43
C HIS A 232 10.18 11.53 22.71
N VAL A 233 10.23 11.52 21.37
CA VAL A 233 9.83 10.39 20.54
C VAL A 233 10.72 9.15 20.77
N ARG A 234 11.95 9.35 21.22
CA ARG A 234 12.96 8.29 21.34
C ARG A 234 12.78 7.41 22.58
N GLN A 235 12.16 7.89 23.66
CA GLN A 235 12.08 7.11 24.91
C GLN A 235 11.00 6.03 24.83
N PRO A 236 11.37 4.73 24.86
CA PRO A 236 10.39 3.67 24.86
C PRO A 236 9.85 3.49 26.28
N GLY A 237 8.68 4.08 26.53
CA GLY A 237 7.82 3.79 27.68
C GLY A 237 8.18 4.52 28.98
N GLU A 238 7.40 5.54 29.32
CA GLU A 238 6.77 5.65 30.65
C GLU A 238 5.58 6.64 30.60
N PRO A 239 4.49 6.38 31.35
CA PRO A 239 3.34 7.27 31.45
C PRO A 239 3.71 8.46 32.35
N SER A 240 3.49 9.67 31.85
CA SER A 240 3.39 10.93 32.60
C SER A 240 4.16 11.01 33.94
N LEU A 241 5.33 11.64 33.94
CA LEU A 241 5.89 12.21 35.16
C LEU A 241 5.89 13.74 35.08
N ASN A 242 5.06 14.31 35.93
CA ASN A 242 4.97 15.74 36.21
C ASN A 242 6.35 16.36 36.40
N LEU A 243 6.61 17.44 35.67
CA LEU A 243 7.46 18.52 36.18
C LEU A 243 6.74 19.84 35.95
N THR A 244 6.20 20.37 37.04
CA THR A 244 5.93 21.79 37.22
C THR A 244 7.18 22.60 36.89
N GLY A 245 7.05 23.57 36.00
CA GLY A 245 8.09 24.54 35.66
C GLY A 245 7.74 25.17 34.33
N GLY A 246 6.93 26.24 34.38
CA GLY A 246 6.26 26.82 33.22
C GLY A 246 7.20 27.21 32.08
N LEU A 247 6.72 26.98 30.86
CA LEU A 247 6.63 27.93 29.76
C LEU A 247 5.67 27.30 28.74
N ASP A 248 4.69 28.09 28.32
CA ASP A 248 3.60 27.70 27.43
C ASP A 248 4.12 27.18 26.08
N ALA A 249 3.94 25.89 25.80
CA ALA A 249 3.85 25.35 24.46
C ALA A 249 3.12 24.00 24.51
N ASN A 250 1.81 24.04 24.29
CA ASN A 250 0.98 22.87 24.11
C ASN A 250 1.42 22.17 22.80
N PRO A 251 1.91 20.91 22.80
CA PRO A 251 2.12 20.18 21.57
C PRO A 251 0.74 19.95 20.97
N ILE A 252 0.44 20.62 19.87
CA ILE A 252 -0.83 20.51 19.17
C ILE A 252 -0.95 19.06 18.65
N GLN A 253 -1.53 18.17 19.45
CA GLN A 253 -2.06 16.89 19.01
C GLN A 253 -3.34 17.17 18.23
N ARG A 254 -3.22 17.69 17.00
CA ARG A 254 -4.32 17.71 16.05
C ARG A 254 -4.07 16.67 14.97
N PRO A 255 -5.06 15.81 14.64
CA PRO A 255 -5.07 15.08 13.39
C PRO A 255 -4.80 16.07 12.25
N LEU A 256 -3.97 15.69 11.29
CA LEU A 256 -3.70 16.53 10.14
C LEU A 256 -5.01 16.66 9.34
N GLU A 257 -5.72 17.78 9.50
CA GLU A 257 -6.77 18.15 8.56
C GLU A 257 -6.10 18.42 7.21
N ALA A 258 -6.67 17.88 6.14
CA ALA A 258 -6.21 18.21 4.80
C ALA A 258 -6.34 19.73 4.64
N PRO A 259 -5.29 20.44 4.18
CA PRO A 259 -5.34 21.90 4.11
C PRO A 259 -6.50 22.35 3.22
N GLU A 260 -7.31 23.29 3.71
CA GLU A 260 -8.20 24.08 2.85
C GLU A 260 -7.34 24.86 1.85
N GLU A 261 -7.84 25.07 0.62
CA GLU A 261 -7.09 25.63 -0.53
C GLU A 261 -6.39 26.99 -0.28
N SER A 262 -6.57 27.62 0.89
CA SER A 262 -5.86 28.85 1.30
C SER A 262 -4.58 28.63 2.12
N ASP A 263 -4.36 27.45 2.71
CA ASP A 263 -3.11 27.10 3.38
C ASP A 263 -2.18 26.48 2.33
N GLY A 264 -1.49 27.36 1.60
CA GLY A 264 -0.59 27.00 0.51
C GLY A 264 0.28 25.79 0.82
N ASP A 265 0.47 24.94 -0.20
CA ASP A 265 1.26 23.69 -0.18
C ASP A 265 2.43 23.74 0.80
N TRP A 266 2.20 23.24 2.02
CA TRP A 266 3.25 23.22 3.03
C TRP A 266 4.33 22.19 2.73
N GLU A 267 3.99 21.16 1.95
CA GLU A 267 4.97 20.20 1.49
C GLU A 267 6.11 20.99 0.86
N PRO A 268 7.33 20.89 1.42
CA PRO A 268 8.43 21.68 0.92
C PRO A 268 8.54 21.44 -0.59
N GLY A 269 8.77 22.48 -1.41
CA GLY A 269 8.83 22.30 -2.87
C GLY A 269 9.75 21.14 -3.30
N TRP A 270 10.84 20.93 -2.55
CA TRP A 270 11.79 19.84 -2.74
C TRP A 270 11.25 18.44 -2.41
N PHE A 271 10.16 18.31 -1.65
CA PHE A 271 9.49 17.03 -1.36
C PHE A 271 9.08 16.30 -2.65
N TRP A 272 8.82 17.08 -3.71
CA TRP A 272 8.44 16.63 -5.05
C TRP A 272 9.54 16.75 -6.12
N GLU A 273 10.68 17.41 -5.82
CA GLU A 273 11.73 17.71 -6.82
C GLU A 273 12.63 16.49 -7.15
N LEU A 274 12.44 15.36 -6.50
CA LEU A 274 13.20 14.13 -6.74
C LEU A 274 12.51 13.18 -7.74
N GLU A 275 12.09 13.65 -8.92
CA GLU A 275 11.65 12.75 -10.01
C GLU A 275 11.76 13.34 -11.43
N PRO A 276 12.83 13.04 -12.19
CA PRO A 276 12.73 12.82 -13.63
C PRO A 276 12.48 11.33 -13.89
N GLY A 277 11.21 10.93 -13.95
CA GLY A 277 10.83 9.70 -14.64
C GLY A 277 10.48 8.47 -13.82
N SER A 278 10.20 8.54 -12.50
CA SER A 278 9.34 7.49 -11.95
C SER A 278 7.96 7.63 -12.58
N GLY A 279 7.48 6.51 -13.12
CA GLY A 279 6.06 6.35 -13.34
C GLY A 279 5.35 6.73 -12.04
N PHE A 280 4.34 7.58 -12.15
CA PHE A 280 3.52 7.87 -11.00
C PHE A 280 2.91 6.56 -10.50
N PHE A 281 3.20 6.28 -9.23
CA PHE A 281 2.83 5.11 -8.41
C PHE A 281 3.72 3.88 -8.61
#